data_AF-A0A2A8SFK0-F1
#
_entry.id   AF-A0A2A8SFK0-F1
#
_cell.length_a   1.000
_cell.length_b   1.000
_cell.length_c   1.000
_cell.angle_alpha   90.00
_cell.angle_beta   90.00
_cell.angle_gamma   90.00
#
_symmetry.space_group_name_H-M   'P 1'
#
loop_
_entity.id
_entity.type
_entity.pdbx_description
1 polymer ?
#
loop_
_entity_poly.entity_id
_entity_poly.type
_entity_poly.pdbx_seq_one_letter_code
_entity_poly.pdbx_strand_id
1 'polypeptide(L)'
;MAGEANKPNRSIPIAVIGSILIATVVYVVLQVAFIGAVNPAVIANGWNHLNFNSPFADLAIALGMNWLVILLYADAFISPSGSGTTYTATTARMVYGMEKNGYLPKKLGVLHPVYGVPRPALILNLCICFLFLILFRGWGVLAEIISVATLISYIMGPIALMTLRSTAGHLYRPFRLKGANFIAPCGFVFASLTLYWARWPLTGEVLFIMAIGLPIYFYYQYKNKWRGFKNQFRSSIWLIVYLLCMVTISYLGSYKFGGMNIIPYGWDMLLITAIALVFYFWGVRSGSYTEYMIEAEKINGSLSGQEDKSEFSSKSQAM
;
A
#
# COMPACT_ATOMS: atom_id res chain seq x y z
N MET A 1 -3.04 12.02 9.88
CA MET A 1 -3.83 12.45 8.71
C MET A 1 -5.31 12.09 8.82
N ALA A 2 -5.74 10.82 8.91
CA ALA A 2 -7.17 10.51 9.05
C ALA A 2 -7.83 11.14 10.30
N GLY A 3 -7.11 11.23 11.42
CA GLY A 3 -7.56 11.91 12.65
C GLY A 3 -7.54 13.44 12.60
N GLU A 4 -6.94 14.03 11.56
CA GLU A 4 -6.87 15.49 11.35
C GLU A 4 -7.87 15.95 10.27
N ALA A 5 -8.59 15.03 9.64
CA ALA A 5 -9.58 15.35 8.62
C ALA A 5 -10.86 15.91 9.26
N ASN A 6 -11.39 17.01 8.72
CA ASN A 6 -12.69 17.52 9.14
C ASN A 6 -13.78 16.54 8.65
N LYS A 7 -14.61 16.05 9.58
CA LYS A 7 -15.63 15.00 9.35
C LYS A 7 -15.09 13.77 8.58
N PRO A 8 -14.20 12.97 9.20
CA PRO A 8 -13.52 11.84 8.55
C PRO A 8 -14.47 10.86 7.86
N ASN A 9 -15.66 10.66 8.45
CA ASN A 9 -16.68 9.73 7.95
C ASN A 9 -17.12 10.01 6.50
N ARG A 10 -17.24 11.28 6.10
CA ARG A 10 -17.67 11.64 4.74
C ARG A 10 -16.49 12.04 3.87
N SER A 11 -15.56 12.81 4.42
CA SER A 11 -14.45 13.37 3.66
C SER A 11 -13.50 12.28 3.16
N ILE A 12 -13.20 11.24 3.95
CA ILE A 12 -12.26 10.19 3.54
C ILE A 12 -12.82 9.35 2.37
N PRO A 13 -14.05 8.78 2.45
CA PRO A 13 -14.57 8.00 1.33
C PRO A 13 -14.74 8.83 0.05
N ILE A 14 -15.21 10.07 0.16
CA ILE A 14 -15.39 10.96 -1.01
C ILE A 14 -14.02 11.29 -1.62
N ALA A 15 -13.01 11.59 -0.81
CA ALA A 15 -11.67 11.89 -1.31
C ALA A 15 -11.03 10.68 -2.00
N VAL A 16 -11.17 9.47 -1.43
CA VAL A 16 -10.57 8.25 -2.01
C VAL A 16 -11.30 7.82 -3.28
N ILE A 17 -12.63 7.75 -3.28
CA ILE A 17 -13.39 7.34 -4.47
C ILE A 17 -13.32 8.41 -5.55
N GLY A 18 -13.45 9.68 -5.16
CA GLY A 18 -13.37 10.82 -6.08
C GLY A 18 -12.02 10.89 -6.78
N SER A 19 -10.91 10.73 -6.04
CA SER A 19 -9.58 10.76 -6.65
C SER A 19 -9.35 9.60 -7.61
N ILE A 20 -9.80 8.38 -7.27
CA ILE A 20 -9.70 7.22 -8.17
C ILE A 20 -10.51 7.43 -9.44
N LEU A 21 -11.76 7.91 -9.33
CA LEU A 21 -12.62 8.13 -10.50
C LEU A 21 -12.05 9.22 -11.41
N ILE A 22 -11.61 10.35 -10.84
CA ILE A 22 -11.01 11.44 -11.62
C ILE A 22 -9.73 10.95 -12.31
N ALA A 23 -8.84 10.27 -11.58
CA ALA A 23 -7.62 9.71 -12.16
C ALA A 23 -7.93 8.71 -13.28
N THR A 24 -8.93 7.85 -13.09
CA THR A 24 -9.38 6.89 -14.12
C THR A 24 -9.83 7.60 -15.38
N VAL A 25 -10.68 8.62 -15.26
CA VAL A 25 -11.16 9.40 -16.42
C VAL A 25 -9.98 10.06 -17.14
N VAL A 26 -9.09 10.72 -16.40
CA VAL A 26 -7.92 11.39 -16.97
C VAL A 26 -7.02 10.38 -17.69
N TYR A 27 -6.71 9.24 -17.09
CA TYR A 27 -5.87 8.23 -17.71
C TYR A 27 -6.50 7.59 -18.95
N VAL A 28 -7.81 7.34 -18.95
CA VAL A 28 -8.52 6.85 -20.14
C VAL A 28 -8.48 7.90 -21.26
N VAL A 29 -8.74 9.17 -20.95
CA VAL A 29 -8.68 10.25 -21.93
C VAL A 29 -7.27 10.38 -22.52
N LEU A 30 -6.23 10.32 -21.68
CA LEU A 30 -4.84 10.35 -22.15
C LEU A 30 -4.50 9.16 -23.05
N GLN A 31 -4.97 7.94 -22.71
CA GLN A 31 -4.78 6.76 -23.55
C GLN A 31 -5.49 6.91 -24.91
N VAL A 32 -6.73 7.39 -24.92
CA VAL A 32 -7.48 7.65 -26.16
C VAL A 32 -6.78 8.71 -27.01
N ALA A 33 -6.33 9.80 -26.39
CA ALA A 33 -5.57 10.85 -27.08
C ALA A 33 -4.25 10.32 -27.65
N PHE A 34 -3.53 9.49 -26.90
CA PHE A 34 -2.30 8.85 -27.38
C PHE A 34 -2.57 7.99 -28.61
N ILE A 35 -3.52 7.04 -28.52
CA ILE A 35 -3.85 6.13 -29.62
C ILE A 35 -4.33 6.91 -30.85
N GLY A 36 -5.12 7.98 -30.65
CA GLY A 36 -5.60 8.83 -31.74
C GLY A 36 -4.52 9.71 -32.38
N ALA A 37 -3.46 10.04 -31.65
CA ALA A 37 -2.36 10.89 -32.12
C ALA A 37 -1.24 10.10 -32.82
N VAL A 38 -1.06 8.81 -32.51
CA VAL A 38 -0.02 8.01 -33.14
C VAL A 38 -0.33 7.78 -34.62
N ASN A 39 0.65 8.02 -35.48
CA ASN A 39 0.52 7.78 -36.91
C ASN A 39 0.29 6.28 -37.20
N PRO A 40 -0.81 5.89 -37.89
CA PRO A 40 -1.12 4.49 -38.20
C PRO A 40 0.00 3.76 -38.95
N ALA A 41 0.79 4.46 -39.76
CA ALA A 41 1.91 3.87 -40.51
C ALA A 41 3.01 3.33 -39.58
N VAL A 42 3.19 3.92 -38.39
CA VAL A 42 4.19 3.50 -37.40
C VAL A 42 3.72 2.25 -36.64
N ILE A 43 2.41 2.05 -36.54
CA ILE A 43 1.81 0.87 -35.88
C ILE A 43 1.51 -0.26 -36.87
N ALA A 44 1.59 -0.01 -38.19
CA ALA A 44 1.28 -0.99 -39.22
C ALA A 44 2.08 -2.30 -39.10
N ASN A 45 3.32 -2.23 -38.60
CA ASN A 45 4.19 -3.39 -38.36
C ASN A 45 4.20 -3.85 -36.88
N GLY A 46 3.18 -3.47 -36.11
CA GLY A 46 3.00 -3.82 -34.70
C GLY A 46 3.58 -2.81 -33.70
N TRP A 47 3.10 -2.89 -32.46
CA TRP A 47 3.40 -1.96 -31.36
C TRP A 47 4.86 -2.01 -30.86
N ASN A 48 5.60 -3.06 -31.21
CA ASN A 48 6.95 -3.32 -30.69
C ASN A 48 8.01 -2.30 -31.14
N HIS A 49 7.73 -1.53 -32.19
CA HIS A 49 8.66 -0.55 -32.75
C HIS A 49 8.49 0.86 -32.16
N LEU A 50 7.47 1.07 -31.31
CA LEU A 50 7.26 2.34 -30.62
C LEU A 50 8.21 2.43 -29.42
N ASN A 51 9.34 3.11 -29.61
CA ASN A 51 10.30 3.37 -28.54
C ASN A 51 10.35 4.87 -28.22
N PHE A 52 9.40 5.32 -27.42
CA PHE A 52 9.36 6.69 -26.92
C PHE A 52 9.92 6.75 -25.50
N ASN A 53 10.85 7.66 -25.26
CA ASN A 53 11.34 7.96 -23.92
C ASN A 53 10.33 8.82 -23.16
N SER A 54 9.59 9.67 -23.87
CA SER A 54 8.54 10.53 -23.30
C SER A 54 7.34 10.53 -24.26
N PRO A 55 6.50 9.49 -24.24
CA PRO A 55 5.52 9.21 -25.29
C PRO A 55 4.62 10.40 -25.66
N PHE A 56 4.16 11.17 -24.69
CA PHE A 56 3.31 12.34 -24.94
C PHE A 56 4.08 13.55 -25.46
N ALA A 57 5.30 13.79 -24.96
CA ALA A 57 6.12 14.91 -25.43
C ALA A 57 6.65 14.63 -26.83
N ASP A 58 7.12 13.41 -27.09
CA ASP A 58 7.62 12.96 -28.39
C ASP A 58 6.53 13.04 -29.47
N LEU A 59 5.29 12.65 -29.14
CA LEU A 59 4.15 12.84 -30.04
C LEU A 59 3.79 14.32 -30.25
N ALA A 60 3.82 15.14 -29.20
CA ALA A 60 3.56 16.57 -29.34
C ALA A 60 4.62 17.26 -30.23
N ILE A 61 5.88 16.85 -30.15
CA ILE A 61 6.95 17.28 -31.06
C ILE A 61 6.65 16.84 -32.49
N ALA A 62 6.28 15.56 -32.70
CA ALA A 62 5.96 15.03 -34.01
C ALA A 62 4.77 15.74 -34.68
N LEU A 63 3.81 16.23 -33.88
CA LEU A 63 2.66 17.01 -34.34
C LEU A 63 2.95 18.53 -34.46
N GLY A 64 4.17 18.98 -34.14
CA GLY A 64 4.56 20.39 -34.19
C GLY A 64 3.92 21.25 -33.08
N MET A 65 3.37 20.65 -32.03
CA MET A 65 2.67 21.33 -30.94
C MET A 65 3.62 21.83 -29.85
N ASN A 66 4.51 22.78 -30.20
CA ASN A 66 5.58 23.25 -29.31
C ASN A 66 5.09 23.76 -27.93
N TRP A 67 3.93 24.41 -27.86
CA TRP A 67 3.38 24.88 -26.58
C TRP A 67 3.06 23.72 -25.62
N LEU A 68 2.59 22.59 -26.16
CA LEU A 68 2.24 21.41 -25.39
C LEU A 68 3.51 20.69 -24.91
N VAL A 69 4.56 20.65 -25.74
CA VAL A 69 5.87 20.10 -25.38
C VAL A 69 6.47 20.84 -24.17
N ILE A 70 6.47 22.18 -24.21
CA ILE A 70 6.97 23.02 -23.12
C ILE A 70 6.17 22.75 -21.83
N LEU A 71 4.84 22.68 -21.95
CA LEU A 71 3.96 22.39 -20.81
C LEU A 71 4.26 21.01 -20.21
N LEU A 72 4.40 19.98 -21.04
CA LEU A 72 4.66 18.61 -20.59
C LEU A 72 6.02 18.48 -19.90
N TYR A 73 7.07 19.12 -20.43
CA TYR A 73 8.38 19.10 -19.76
C TYR A 73 8.40 19.93 -18.47
N ALA A 74 7.67 21.05 -18.41
CA ALA A 74 7.52 21.82 -17.18
C ALA A 74 6.78 21.01 -16.10
N ASP A 75 5.69 20.33 -16.46
CA ASP A 75 4.97 19.43 -15.57
C ASP A 75 5.84 18.26 -15.08
N ALA A 76 6.61 17.65 -15.98
CA ALA A 76 7.54 16.57 -15.65
C ALA A 76 8.59 16.96 -14.60
N PHE A 77 8.87 18.26 -14.40
CA PHE A 77 9.72 18.77 -13.33
C PHE A 77 8.94 19.11 -12.05
N ILE A 78 7.81 19.80 -12.19
CA ILE A 78 7.04 20.33 -11.06
C ILE A 78 6.28 19.21 -10.33
N SER A 79 5.61 18.33 -11.07
CA SER A 79 4.71 17.31 -10.52
C SER A 79 5.43 16.26 -9.65
N PRO A 80 6.57 15.66 -10.07
CA PRO A 80 7.33 14.76 -9.22
C PRO A 80 7.90 15.44 -7.97
N SER A 81 8.26 16.72 -8.04
CA SER A 81 8.78 17.49 -6.90
C SER A 81 7.74 17.64 -5.78
N GLY A 82 6.48 17.94 -6.14
CA GLY A 82 5.37 17.99 -5.19
C GLY A 82 5.04 16.63 -4.58
N SER A 83 5.02 15.58 -5.40
CA SER A 83 4.80 14.21 -4.95
C SER A 83 5.91 13.75 -3.99
N GLY A 84 7.18 13.99 -4.33
CA GLY A 84 8.33 13.64 -3.51
C GLY A 84 8.30 14.32 -2.14
N THR A 85 7.93 15.60 -2.08
CA THR A 85 7.79 16.33 -0.82
C THR A 85 6.69 15.72 0.06
N THR A 86 5.56 15.36 -0.54
CA THR A 86 4.43 14.74 0.16
C THR A 86 4.79 13.36 0.71
N TYR A 87 5.48 12.53 -0.08
CA TYR A 87 5.96 11.22 0.36
C TYR A 87 6.99 11.35 1.47
N THR A 88 7.96 12.27 1.37
CA THR A 88 8.95 12.51 2.42
C THR A 88 8.31 12.90 3.75
N ALA A 89 7.31 13.79 3.73
CA ALA A 89 6.57 14.17 4.93
C ALA A 89 5.75 13.00 5.51
N THR A 90 5.13 12.19 4.64
CA THR A 90 4.31 11.04 5.05
C THR A 90 5.16 9.94 5.66
N THR A 91 6.28 9.58 5.02
CA THR A 91 7.24 8.58 5.53
C THR A 91 7.81 8.99 6.88
N ALA A 92 8.15 10.27 7.08
CA ALA A 92 8.65 10.77 8.36
C ALA A 92 7.62 10.55 9.50
N ARG A 93 6.34 10.81 9.23
CA ARG A 93 5.25 10.54 10.20
C ARG A 93 4.99 9.05 10.41
N MET A 94 5.15 8.22 9.38
CA MET A 94 5.05 6.77 9.50
C MET A 94 6.14 6.23 10.44
N VAL A 95 7.39 6.67 10.26
CA VAL A 95 8.53 6.32 11.12
C VAL A 95 8.30 6.77 12.56
N TYR A 96 7.75 7.98 12.77
CA TYR A 96 7.35 8.44 14.10
C TYR A 96 6.28 7.53 14.73
N GLY A 97 5.26 7.12 13.97
CA GLY A 97 4.25 6.17 14.44
C GLY A 97 4.82 4.78 14.78
N MET A 98 5.76 4.29 13.97
CA MET A 98 6.46 3.03 14.23
C MET A 98 7.34 3.10 15.50
N GLU A 99 7.97 4.24 15.77
CA GLU A 99 8.71 4.47 17.02
C GLU A 99 7.78 4.51 18.22
N LYS A 100 6.62 5.17 18.13
CA LYS A 100 5.62 5.19 19.20
C LYS A 100 5.09 3.79 19.55
N ASN A 101 5.05 2.89 18.57
CA ASN A 101 4.72 1.47 18.75
C ASN A 101 5.90 0.63 19.27
N GLY A 102 7.08 1.22 19.44
CA GLY A 102 8.29 0.56 19.93
C GLY A 102 9.08 -0.24 18.88
N TYR A 103 8.76 -0.11 17.58
CA TYR A 103 9.46 -0.89 16.54
C TYR A 103 10.78 -0.26 16.08
N LEU A 104 11.07 0.96 16.50
CA LEU A 104 12.23 1.74 16.07
C LEU A 104 12.92 2.43 17.26
N PRO A 105 14.19 2.86 17.11
CA PRO A 105 14.89 3.59 18.17
C PRO A 105 14.24 4.92 18.51
N LYS A 106 14.20 5.25 19.81
CA LYS A 106 13.62 6.51 20.34
C LYS A 106 14.11 7.78 19.66
N LYS A 107 15.36 7.80 19.18
CA LYS A 107 15.93 8.94 18.47
C LYS A 107 15.14 9.31 17.20
N LEU A 108 14.52 8.33 16.53
CA LEU A 108 13.76 8.57 15.30
C LEU A 108 12.38 9.21 15.56
N GLY A 109 11.84 9.03 16.77
CA GLY A 109 10.56 9.59 17.20
C GLY A 109 10.63 11.01 17.76
N VAL A 110 11.82 11.62 17.84
CA VAL A 110 11.97 12.96 18.42
C VAL A 110 11.39 14.03 17.49
N LEU A 111 10.33 14.69 17.94
CA LEU A 111 9.71 15.80 17.23
C LEU A 111 10.49 17.10 17.49
N HIS A 112 10.64 17.92 16.44
CA HIS A 112 11.19 19.26 16.60
C HIS A 112 10.21 20.16 17.38
N PRO A 113 10.65 20.89 18.43
CA PRO A 113 9.77 21.63 19.34
C PRO A 113 8.91 22.71 18.64
N VAL A 114 9.45 23.35 17.60
CA VAL A 114 8.76 24.44 16.89
C VAL A 114 7.93 23.94 15.70
N TYR A 115 8.39 22.91 14.99
CA TYR A 115 7.82 22.52 13.70
C TYR A 115 6.99 21.24 13.77
N GLY A 116 7.07 20.48 14.87
CA GLY A 116 6.34 19.21 15.01
C GLY A 116 6.77 18.14 13.99
N VAL A 117 7.95 18.27 13.38
CA VAL A 117 8.47 17.34 12.37
C VAL A 117 9.56 16.45 12.98
N PRO A 118 9.53 15.11 12.76
CA PRO A 118 10.57 14.21 13.23
C PRO A 118 11.82 14.31 12.33
N ARG A 119 12.72 15.26 12.63
CA ARG A 119 13.95 15.50 11.83
C ARG A 119 14.85 14.25 11.69
N PRO A 120 15.07 13.43 12.73
CA PRO A 120 15.90 12.24 12.58
C PRO A 120 15.28 11.20 11.62
N ALA A 121 13.95 11.11 11.56
CA ALA A 121 13.25 10.28 10.58
C ALA A 121 13.45 10.78 9.15
N LEU A 122 13.51 12.11 8.94
CA LEU A 122 13.82 12.68 7.62
C LEU A 122 15.25 12.37 7.17
N ILE A 123 16.23 12.42 8.08
CA ILE A 123 17.61 12.05 7.77
C ILE A 123 17.69 10.56 7.42
N LEU A 124 17.02 9.70 8.18
CA LEU A 124 16.94 8.27 7.85
C LEU A 124 16.32 8.05 6.47
N ASN A 125 15.22 8.73 6.15
CA ASN A 125 14.58 8.65 4.84
C ASN A 125 15.54 9.08 3.71
N LEU A 126 16.30 10.17 3.93
CA LEU A 126 17.32 10.64 2.99
C LEU A 126 18.43 9.59 2.77
N CYS A 127 18.95 9.00 3.85
CA CYS A 127 19.97 7.96 3.76
C CYS A 127 19.49 6.72 2.99
N ILE A 128 18.26 6.26 3.25
CA ILE A 128 17.67 5.12 2.53
C ILE A 128 17.44 5.48 1.07
N CYS A 129 16.98 6.69 0.76
CA CYS A 129 16.83 7.16 -0.62
C CYS A 129 18.15 7.10 -1.39
N PHE A 130 19.23 7.65 -0.83
CA PHE A 130 20.55 7.58 -1.46
C PHE A 130 21.05 6.14 -1.62
N LEU A 131 20.84 5.28 -0.62
CA LEU A 131 21.19 3.87 -0.72
C LEU A 131 20.46 3.20 -1.89
N PHE A 132 19.15 3.41 -2.03
CA PHE A 132 18.36 2.83 -3.13
C PHE A 132 18.77 3.40 -4.50
N LEU A 133 19.09 4.69 -4.58
CA LEU A 133 19.60 5.29 -5.83
C LEU A 133 20.96 4.75 -6.25
N ILE A 134 21.82 4.40 -5.29
CA ILE A 134 23.13 3.79 -5.56
C ILE A 134 22.97 2.33 -5.98
N LEU A 135 22.10 1.57 -5.31
CA LEU A 135 21.90 0.14 -5.55
C LEU A 135 21.09 -0.14 -6.83
N PHE A 136 20.04 0.63 -7.10
CA PHE A 136 19.13 0.44 -8.22
C PHE A 136 19.28 1.60 -9.21
N ARG A 137 19.98 1.34 -10.31
CA ARG A 137 20.16 2.33 -11.38
C ARG A 137 18.99 2.27 -12.36
N GLY A 138 18.21 3.34 -12.38
CA GLY A 138 17.15 3.56 -13.36
C GLY A 138 15.77 3.70 -12.74
N TRP A 139 15.00 4.65 -13.29
CA TRP A 139 13.64 4.92 -12.85
C TRP A 139 12.71 3.71 -13.00
N GLY A 140 12.81 2.97 -14.11
CA GLY A 140 11.96 1.81 -14.38
C GLY A 140 12.05 0.73 -13.30
N VAL A 141 13.28 0.37 -12.89
CA VAL A 141 13.51 -0.64 -11.84
C VAL A 141 12.95 -0.19 -10.49
N LEU A 142 13.15 1.08 -10.12
CA LEU A 142 12.60 1.64 -8.88
C LEU A 142 11.06 1.67 -8.90
N ALA A 143 10.46 2.04 -10.04
CA ALA A 143 9.03 2.06 -10.25
C ALA A 143 8.40 0.66 -10.17
N GLU A 144 9.10 -0.36 -10.68
CA GLU A 144 8.71 -1.75 -10.57
C GLU A 144 8.77 -2.23 -9.10
N ILE A 145 9.88 -2.01 -8.39
CA ILE A 145 10.05 -2.39 -6.98
C ILE A 145 8.97 -1.77 -6.09
N ILE A 146 8.73 -0.46 -6.21
CA ILE A 146 7.72 0.23 -5.39
C ILE A 146 6.30 -0.25 -5.70
N SER A 147 6.02 -0.59 -6.96
CA SER A 147 4.72 -1.14 -7.36
C SER A 147 4.47 -2.48 -6.67
N VAL A 148 5.43 -3.41 -6.71
CA VAL A 148 5.32 -4.71 -6.04
C VAL A 148 5.18 -4.56 -4.52
N ALA A 149 5.99 -3.70 -3.89
CA ALA A 149 5.91 -3.44 -2.45
C ALA A 149 4.53 -2.88 -2.04
N THR A 150 3.94 -2.03 -2.89
CA THR A 150 2.59 -1.48 -2.69
C THR A 150 1.52 -2.57 -2.82
N LEU A 151 1.65 -3.47 -3.80
CA LEU A 151 0.74 -4.61 -3.96
C LEU A 151 0.75 -5.53 -2.74
N ILE A 152 1.93 -5.82 -2.18
CA ILE A 152 2.04 -6.61 -0.95
C ILE A 152 1.33 -5.90 0.21
N SER A 153 1.41 -4.57 0.28
CA SER A 153 0.69 -3.79 1.29
C SER A 153 -0.83 -3.86 1.13
N TYR A 154 -1.34 -3.92 -0.11
CA TYR A 154 -2.78 -4.06 -0.38
C TYR A 154 -3.36 -5.41 0.06
N ILE A 155 -2.55 -6.47 0.08
CA ILE A 155 -2.96 -7.83 0.52
C ILE A 155 -3.38 -7.83 1.99
N MET A 156 -2.75 -6.99 2.82
CA MET A 156 -3.07 -6.89 4.25
C MET A 156 -4.42 -6.22 4.52
N GLY A 157 -4.85 -5.29 3.66
CA GLY A 157 -6.04 -4.46 3.88
C GLY A 157 -7.35 -5.24 4.04
N PRO A 158 -7.74 -6.10 3.08
CA PRO A 158 -8.96 -6.90 3.17
C PRO A 158 -9.02 -7.82 4.39
N ILE A 159 -7.89 -8.43 4.75
CA ILE A 159 -7.80 -9.31 5.91
C ILE A 159 -7.95 -8.50 7.19
N ALA A 160 -7.23 -7.37 7.33
CA ALA A 160 -7.36 -6.49 8.48
C ALA A 160 -8.81 -5.98 8.66
N LEU A 161 -9.50 -5.63 7.57
CA LEU A 161 -10.90 -5.21 7.62
C LEU A 161 -11.81 -6.31 8.18
N MET A 162 -11.63 -7.55 7.71
CA MET A 162 -12.52 -8.66 8.06
C MET A 162 -12.20 -9.26 9.42
N THR A 163 -10.92 -9.28 9.83
CA THR A 163 -10.53 -9.63 11.21
C THR A 163 -11.09 -8.61 12.20
N LEU A 164 -10.93 -7.30 11.97
CA LEU A 164 -11.54 -6.27 12.84
C LEU A 164 -13.07 -6.36 12.86
N ARG A 165 -13.72 -6.76 11.76
CA ARG A 165 -15.17 -6.96 11.77
C ARG A 165 -15.61 -8.08 12.71
N SER A 166 -14.83 -9.14 12.78
CA SER A 166 -15.07 -10.31 13.64
C SER A 166 -14.72 -10.02 15.10
N THR A 167 -13.50 -9.50 15.35
CA THR A 167 -12.95 -9.30 16.70
C THR A 167 -13.44 -8.01 17.37
N ALA A 168 -13.73 -6.96 16.58
CA ALA A 168 -14.11 -5.62 17.05
C ALA A 168 -15.52 -5.24 16.57
N GLY A 169 -16.46 -6.20 16.64
CA GLY A 169 -17.84 -6.05 16.17
C GLY A 169 -18.60 -4.89 16.84
N HIS A 170 -18.35 -4.70 18.14
CA HIS A 170 -19.01 -3.76 19.04
C HIS A 170 -18.53 -2.32 18.94
N LEU A 171 -17.36 -2.06 18.35
CA LEU A 171 -16.82 -0.71 18.24
C LEU A 171 -17.71 0.18 17.37
N TYR A 172 -17.77 1.46 17.73
CA TYR A 172 -18.45 2.48 16.94
C TYR A 172 -17.69 2.69 15.64
N ARG A 173 -18.41 2.66 14.52
CA ARG A 173 -17.82 2.78 13.18
C ARG A 173 -18.44 3.97 12.48
N PRO A 174 -17.71 5.09 12.35
CA PRO A 174 -18.20 6.23 11.60
C PRO A 174 -18.58 5.83 10.17
N PHE A 175 -17.69 5.10 9.48
CA PHE A 175 -17.92 4.57 8.14
C PHE A 175 -18.08 3.05 8.16
N ARG A 176 -19.08 2.53 7.45
CA ARG A 176 -19.31 1.10 7.25
C ARG A 176 -19.40 0.78 5.76
N LEU A 177 -18.42 0.05 5.25
CA LEU A 177 -18.42 -0.46 3.87
C LEU A 177 -19.54 -1.52 3.70
N LYS A 178 -20.58 -1.21 2.92
CA LYS A 178 -21.62 -2.17 2.55
C LYS A 178 -21.02 -3.24 1.64
N GLY A 179 -21.38 -4.52 1.84
CA GLY A 179 -20.90 -5.62 0.99
C GLY A 179 -19.44 -6.05 1.21
N ALA A 180 -18.78 -5.66 2.32
CA ALA A 180 -17.37 -6.03 2.53
C ALA A 180 -17.11 -7.55 2.54
N ASN A 181 -18.11 -8.38 2.84
CA ASN A 181 -17.99 -9.84 2.76
C ASN A 181 -17.67 -10.33 1.34
N PHE A 182 -18.02 -9.56 0.31
CA PHE A 182 -17.69 -9.85 -1.09
C PHE A 182 -16.52 -8.99 -1.58
N ILE A 183 -16.49 -7.71 -1.21
CA ILE A 183 -15.43 -6.78 -1.65
C ILE A 183 -14.06 -7.19 -1.09
N ALA A 184 -13.99 -7.66 0.17
CA ALA A 184 -12.73 -8.06 0.80
C ALA A 184 -12.10 -9.31 0.14
N PRO A 185 -12.79 -10.45 -0.05
CA PRO A 185 -12.19 -11.59 -0.73
C PRO A 185 -11.85 -11.27 -2.20
N CYS A 186 -12.71 -10.54 -2.92
CA CYS A 186 -12.39 -10.11 -4.29
C CYS A 186 -11.14 -9.21 -4.32
N GLY A 187 -11.04 -8.23 -3.42
CA GLY A 187 -9.89 -7.35 -3.32
C GLY A 187 -8.60 -8.11 -3.01
N PHE A 188 -8.67 -9.12 -2.15
CA PHE A 188 -7.53 -10.00 -1.87
C PHE A 188 -7.10 -10.78 -3.12
N VAL A 189 -8.04 -11.42 -3.82
CA VAL A 189 -7.78 -12.15 -5.07
C VAL A 189 -7.17 -11.24 -6.14
N PHE A 190 -7.72 -10.05 -6.35
CA PHE A 190 -7.17 -9.10 -7.33
C PHE A 190 -5.76 -8.63 -6.95
N ALA A 191 -5.50 -8.37 -5.66
CA ALA A 191 -4.16 -8.04 -5.19
C ALA A 191 -3.18 -9.20 -5.41
N SER A 192 -3.60 -10.45 -5.16
CA SER A 192 -2.82 -11.66 -5.44
C SER A 192 -2.50 -11.84 -6.92
N LEU A 193 -3.49 -11.66 -7.80
CA LEU A 193 -3.29 -11.77 -9.25
C LEU A 193 -2.36 -10.68 -9.77
N THR A 194 -2.54 -9.45 -9.30
CA THR A 194 -1.68 -8.33 -9.71
C THR A 194 -0.24 -8.52 -9.20
N LEU A 195 -0.07 -9.07 -7.99
CA LEU A 195 1.25 -9.44 -7.48
C LEU A 195 1.91 -10.51 -8.36
N TYR A 196 1.16 -11.50 -8.85
CA TYR A 196 1.70 -12.49 -9.77
C TYR A 196 2.11 -11.88 -11.12
N TRP A 197 1.35 -10.91 -11.63
CA TRP A 197 1.68 -10.20 -12.87
C TRP A 197 2.94 -9.33 -12.78
N ALA A 198 3.45 -9.08 -11.58
CA ALA A 198 4.73 -8.39 -11.38
C ALA A 198 5.95 -9.17 -11.89
N ARG A 199 5.76 -10.42 -12.34
CA ARG A 199 6.76 -11.30 -12.97
C ARG A 199 7.85 -11.80 -12.01
N TRP A 200 8.44 -12.92 -12.40
CA TRP A 200 9.67 -13.47 -11.85
C TRP A 200 10.87 -12.90 -12.63
N PRO A 201 12.03 -12.58 -11.99
CA PRO A 201 12.40 -12.76 -10.58
C PRO A 201 12.05 -11.59 -9.65
N LEU A 202 11.53 -10.48 -10.18
CA LEU A 202 11.26 -9.25 -9.42
C LEU A 202 10.46 -9.49 -8.13
N THR A 203 9.42 -10.34 -8.19
CA THR A 203 8.60 -10.67 -7.02
C THR A 203 9.44 -11.25 -5.87
N GLY A 204 10.42 -12.11 -6.18
CA GLY A 204 11.33 -12.70 -5.20
C GLY A 204 12.34 -11.70 -4.64
N GLU A 205 12.89 -10.85 -5.51
CA GLU A 205 13.84 -9.79 -5.11
C GLU A 205 13.21 -8.80 -4.13
N VAL A 206 11.98 -8.35 -4.41
CA VAL A 206 11.26 -7.42 -3.53
C VAL A 206 10.97 -8.06 -2.17
N LEU A 207 10.59 -9.34 -2.15
CA LEU A 207 10.39 -10.07 -0.90
C LEU A 207 11.68 -10.24 -0.10
N PHE A 208 12.80 -10.47 -0.78
CA PHE A 208 14.10 -10.51 -0.14
C PHE A 208 14.47 -9.14 0.48
N ILE A 209 14.24 -8.04 -0.24
CA ILE A 209 14.45 -6.68 0.28
C ILE A 209 13.59 -6.42 1.51
N MET A 210 12.31 -6.82 1.49
CA MET A 210 11.42 -6.68 2.65
C MET A 210 11.89 -7.53 3.84
N ALA A 211 12.46 -8.72 3.59
CA ALA A 211 12.99 -9.58 4.63
C ALA A 211 14.20 -8.96 5.36
N ILE A 212 14.96 -8.06 4.72
CA ILE A 212 16.05 -7.30 5.36
C ILE A 212 15.54 -6.41 6.50
N GLY A 213 14.26 -6.01 6.47
CA GLY A 213 13.63 -5.27 7.57
C GLY A 213 13.34 -6.12 8.81
N LEU A 214 13.24 -7.45 8.67
CA LEU A 214 12.86 -8.36 9.77
C LEU A 214 13.91 -8.42 10.90
N PRO A 215 15.23 -8.52 10.63
CA PRO A 215 16.24 -8.45 11.69
C PRO A 215 16.13 -7.22 12.58
N ILE A 216 15.89 -6.05 11.98
CA ILE A 216 15.71 -4.78 12.72
C ILE A 216 14.47 -4.87 13.61
N TYR A 217 13.35 -5.35 13.04
CA TYR A 217 12.12 -5.57 13.77
C TYR A 217 12.32 -6.51 14.97
N PHE A 218 12.90 -7.70 14.75
CA PHE A 218 13.13 -8.68 15.82
C PHE A 218 14.07 -8.16 16.92
N TYR A 219 15.10 -7.41 16.54
CA TYR A 219 16.04 -6.81 17.50
C TYR A 219 15.35 -5.84 18.46
N TYR A 220 14.55 -4.90 17.95
CA TYR A 220 13.83 -3.93 18.79
C TYR A 220 12.74 -4.61 19.62
N GLN A 221 12.10 -5.60 19.05
CA GLN A 221 11.05 -6.34 19.73
C GLN A 221 11.59 -7.19 20.90
N TYR A 222 12.77 -7.78 20.73
CA TYR A 222 13.50 -8.44 21.82
C TYR A 222 13.85 -7.44 22.93
N LYS A 223 14.35 -6.26 22.57
CA LYS A 223 14.72 -5.20 23.52
C LYS A 223 13.53 -4.68 24.34
N ASN A 224 12.35 -4.59 23.74
CA ASN A 224 11.13 -4.07 24.38
C ASN A 224 10.36 -5.12 25.22
N LYS A 225 10.94 -6.30 25.48
CA LYS A 225 10.35 -7.37 26.31
C LYS A 225 8.93 -7.75 25.84
N TRP A 226 8.88 -8.34 24.65
CA TRP A 226 7.68 -8.75 23.90
C TRP A 226 6.63 -9.47 24.75
N ARG A 227 5.48 -8.82 24.99
CA ARG A 227 4.27 -9.49 25.51
C ARG A 227 3.47 -10.06 24.34
N GLY A 228 3.14 -11.36 24.38
CA GLY A 228 2.27 -11.99 23.39
C GLY A 228 2.90 -12.35 22.04
N PHE A 229 4.23 -12.46 21.93
CA PHE A 229 4.94 -12.83 20.69
C PHE A 229 4.33 -14.04 19.98
N LYS A 230 4.18 -15.14 20.72
CA LYS A 230 3.72 -16.41 20.16
C LYS A 230 2.36 -16.27 19.48
N ASN A 231 1.45 -15.49 20.06
CA ASN A 231 0.12 -15.27 19.49
C ASN A 231 0.17 -14.38 18.26
N GLN A 232 0.96 -13.30 18.27
CA GLN A 232 1.14 -12.42 17.11
C GLN A 232 1.85 -13.15 15.96
N PHE A 233 2.91 -13.90 16.24
CA PHE A 233 3.64 -14.67 15.25
C PHE A 233 2.78 -15.76 14.62
N ARG A 234 2.01 -16.50 15.44
CA ARG A 234 1.04 -17.48 14.94
C ARG A 234 -0.04 -16.82 14.09
N SER A 235 -0.44 -15.59 14.42
CA SER A 235 -1.43 -14.82 13.64
C SER A 235 -0.85 -14.29 12.32
N SER A 236 0.46 -14.12 12.21
CA SER A 236 1.15 -13.62 11.00
C SER A 236 1.69 -14.73 10.10
N ILE A 237 1.66 -15.99 10.53
CA ILE A 237 2.28 -17.11 9.80
C ILE A 237 1.65 -17.31 8.42
N TRP A 238 0.33 -17.08 8.28
CA TRP A 238 -0.37 -17.20 7.01
C TRP A 238 0.23 -16.27 5.96
N LEU A 239 0.67 -15.06 6.34
CA LEU A 239 1.25 -14.09 5.41
C LEU A 239 2.63 -14.55 4.93
N ILE A 240 3.46 -15.06 5.83
CA ILE A 240 4.80 -15.58 5.47
C ILE A 240 4.66 -16.75 4.51
N VAL A 241 3.80 -17.73 4.85
CA VAL A 241 3.55 -18.89 3.99
C VAL A 241 2.92 -18.46 2.66
N TYR A 242 1.99 -17.50 2.68
CA TYR A 242 1.38 -16.95 1.47
C TYR A 242 2.42 -16.32 0.54
N LEU A 243 3.30 -15.47 1.06
CA LEU A 243 4.32 -14.80 0.24
C LEU A 243 5.33 -15.80 -0.33
N LEU A 244 5.71 -16.84 0.44
CA LEU A 244 6.54 -17.94 -0.07
C LEU A 244 5.80 -18.74 -1.16
N CYS A 245 4.51 -19.03 -0.99
CA CYS A 245 3.69 -19.66 -2.02
C CYS A 245 3.60 -18.80 -3.29
N MET A 246 3.46 -17.48 -3.15
CA MET A 246 3.43 -16.58 -4.31
C MET A 246 4.77 -16.59 -5.06
N VAL A 247 5.89 -16.64 -4.34
CA VAL A 247 7.23 -16.78 -4.95
C VAL A 247 7.36 -18.09 -5.70
N THR A 248 6.95 -19.20 -5.10
CA THR A 248 7.07 -20.51 -5.76
C THR A 248 6.15 -20.61 -6.97
N ILE A 249 4.93 -20.09 -6.92
CA ILE A 249 4.02 -20.06 -8.07
C ILE A 249 4.54 -19.11 -9.16
N SER A 250 5.13 -17.96 -8.80
CA SER A 250 5.76 -17.05 -9.74
C SER A 250 6.92 -17.73 -10.48
N TYR A 251 7.74 -18.50 -9.75
CA TYR A 251 8.82 -19.31 -10.33
C TYR A 251 8.33 -20.46 -11.23
N LEU A 252 7.29 -21.20 -10.82
CA LEU A 252 6.74 -22.34 -11.55
C LEU A 252 5.77 -21.94 -12.69
N GLY A 253 5.36 -20.67 -12.71
CA GLY A 253 4.33 -20.12 -13.58
C GLY A 253 4.70 -20.05 -15.06
N SER A 254 3.81 -19.48 -15.88
CA SER A 254 4.01 -19.42 -17.32
C SER A 254 5.22 -18.58 -17.74
N TYR A 255 5.84 -18.90 -18.88
CA TYR A 255 6.89 -18.10 -19.49
C TYR A 255 6.49 -16.63 -19.71
N LYS A 256 5.19 -16.35 -19.91
CA LYS A 256 4.67 -14.97 -20.05
C LYS A 256 4.95 -14.08 -18.84
N PHE A 257 5.12 -14.69 -17.66
CA PHE A 257 5.41 -13.99 -16.41
C PHE A 257 6.81 -14.32 -15.88
N GLY A 258 7.69 -14.89 -16.70
CA GLY A 258 9.08 -15.18 -16.34
C GLY A 258 9.31 -16.51 -15.61
N GLY A 259 8.29 -17.38 -15.49
CA GLY A 259 8.40 -18.68 -14.84
C GLY A 259 8.86 -19.82 -15.77
N MET A 260 9.04 -21.02 -15.21
CA MET A 260 9.51 -22.23 -15.92
C MET A 260 8.45 -22.93 -16.80
N ASN A 261 7.22 -22.41 -16.85
CA ASN A 261 6.08 -22.89 -17.64
C ASN A 261 5.61 -24.32 -17.31
N ILE A 262 5.73 -24.71 -16.04
CA ILE A 262 5.15 -25.97 -15.55
C ILE A 262 3.62 -25.83 -15.42
N ILE A 263 3.15 -24.63 -15.07
CA ILE A 263 1.73 -24.28 -15.04
C ILE A 263 1.40 -23.46 -16.29
N PRO A 264 0.54 -23.98 -17.21
CA PRO A 264 0.17 -23.27 -18.42
C PRO A 264 -0.59 -21.97 -18.13
N TYR A 265 -0.44 -21.01 -19.04
CA TYR A 265 -1.19 -19.76 -19.01
C TYR A 265 -2.71 -20.01 -18.96
N GLY A 266 -3.40 -19.34 -18.04
CA GLY A 266 -4.83 -19.51 -17.75
C GLY A 266 -5.07 -20.38 -16.51
N TRP A 267 -4.37 -21.52 -16.39
CA TRP A 267 -4.42 -22.37 -15.20
C TRP A 267 -3.70 -21.73 -14.01
N ASP A 268 -2.66 -20.95 -14.27
CA ASP A 268 -1.97 -20.11 -13.29
C ASP A 268 -2.94 -19.16 -12.56
N MET A 269 -3.81 -18.46 -13.29
CA MET A 269 -4.77 -17.51 -12.71
C MET A 269 -5.82 -18.21 -11.83
N LEU A 270 -6.32 -19.37 -12.27
CA LEU A 270 -7.27 -20.17 -11.50
C LEU A 270 -6.63 -20.72 -10.22
N LEU A 271 -5.40 -21.23 -10.33
CA LEU A 271 -4.62 -21.72 -9.19
C LEU A 271 -4.41 -20.60 -8.16
N ILE A 272 -3.96 -19.42 -8.59
CA ILE A 272 -3.74 -18.27 -7.71
C ILE A 272 -5.04 -17.83 -7.07
N THR A 273 -6.15 -17.81 -7.81
CA THR A 273 -7.46 -17.46 -7.27
C THR A 273 -7.88 -18.43 -6.16
N ALA A 274 -7.73 -19.74 -6.39
CA ALA A 274 -8.07 -20.75 -5.40
C ALA A 274 -7.19 -20.63 -4.14
N ILE A 275 -5.87 -20.49 -4.32
CA ILE A 275 -4.91 -20.32 -3.23
C ILE A 275 -5.19 -19.04 -2.46
N ALA A 276 -5.42 -17.93 -3.16
CA ALA A 276 -5.73 -16.65 -2.54
C ALA A 276 -6.97 -16.74 -1.65
N LEU A 277 -8.03 -17.43 -2.08
CA LEU A 277 -9.22 -17.64 -1.25
C LEU A 277 -8.91 -18.48 0.00
N VAL A 278 -8.15 -19.57 -0.14
CA VAL A 278 -7.74 -20.41 1.01
C VAL A 278 -6.95 -19.59 2.03
N PHE A 279 -5.95 -18.83 1.58
CA PHE A 279 -5.14 -17.99 2.45
C PHE A 279 -5.92 -16.82 3.03
N TYR A 280 -6.87 -16.25 2.30
CA TYR A 280 -7.77 -15.22 2.80
C TYR A 280 -8.59 -15.74 3.99
N PHE A 281 -9.23 -16.90 3.86
CA PHE A 281 -9.98 -17.49 4.98
C PHE A 281 -9.07 -17.88 6.15
N TRP A 282 -7.86 -18.36 5.87
CA TRP A 282 -6.88 -18.66 6.90
C TRP A 282 -6.43 -17.40 7.65
N GLY A 283 -6.14 -16.31 6.93
CA GLY A 283 -5.74 -15.03 7.52
C GLY A 283 -6.84 -14.40 8.36
N VAL A 284 -8.09 -14.43 7.88
CA VAL A 284 -9.24 -13.92 8.64
C VAL A 284 -9.48 -14.72 9.92
N ARG A 285 -9.33 -16.05 9.88
CA ARG A 285 -9.47 -16.92 11.08
C ARG A 285 -8.29 -16.81 12.05
N SER A 286 -7.12 -16.41 11.56
CA SER A 286 -5.93 -16.20 12.39
C SER A 286 -5.99 -14.90 13.21
N GLY A 287 -6.99 -14.05 12.98
CA GLY A 287 -7.21 -12.83 13.76
C GLY A 287 -7.42 -13.13 15.25
N SER A 288 -6.61 -12.50 16.09
CA SER A 288 -6.64 -12.68 17.55
C SER A 288 -6.93 -11.37 18.28
N TYR A 289 -7.61 -11.44 19.41
CA TYR A 289 -7.76 -10.30 20.33
C TYR A 289 -6.40 -9.99 20.97
N THR A 290 -5.96 -8.74 20.89
CA THR A 290 -4.64 -8.30 21.39
C THR A 290 -4.78 -7.17 22.42
N GLU A 291 -3.73 -6.89 23.17
CA GLU A 291 -3.70 -5.79 24.17
C GLU A 291 -4.06 -4.43 23.54
N TYR A 292 -3.69 -4.21 22.28
CA TYR A 292 -4.05 -3.01 21.51
C TYR A 292 -5.55 -2.84 21.28
N MET A 293 -6.34 -3.92 21.37
CA MET A 293 -7.81 -3.82 21.29
C MET A 293 -8.40 -3.14 22.51
N ILE A 294 -7.81 -3.34 23.69
CA ILE A 294 -8.25 -2.68 24.93
C ILE A 294 -8.01 -1.17 24.83
N GLU A 295 -6.86 -0.78 24.27
CA GLU A 295 -6.56 0.63 24.00
C GLU A 295 -7.52 1.23 22.95
N ALA A 296 -7.81 0.47 21.88
CA ALA A 296 -8.76 0.87 20.85
C ALA A 296 -10.18 1.06 21.40
N GLU A 297 -10.64 0.21 22.32
CA GLU A 297 -11.93 0.35 23.01
C GLU A 297 -12.02 1.65 23.81
N LYS A 298 -10.97 2.01 24.56
CA LYS A 298 -10.91 3.27 25.31
C LYS A 298 -11.04 4.48 24.38
N ILE A 299 -10.25 4.52 23.30
CA ILE A 299 -10.29 5.60 22.31
C ILE A 299 -11.65 5.64 21.59
N ASN A 300 -12.26 4.49 21.33
CA ASN A 300 -13.57 4.44 20.71
C ASN A 300 -14.70 4.92 21.64
N GLY A 301 -14.55 4.72 22.95
CA GLY A 301 -15.45 5.25 23.98
C GLY A 301 -15.60 6.77 23.89
N SER A 302 -14.48 7.49 23.84
CA SER A 302 -14.47 8.96 23.70
C SER A 302 -15.05 9.44 22.36
N LEU A 303 -14.82 8.72 21.27
CA LEU A 303 -15.39 9.03 19.95
C LEU A 303 -16.90 8.78 19.83
N SER A 304 -17.43 7.83 20.61
CA SER A 304 -18.86 7.46 20.59
C SER A 304 -19.75 8.34 21.48
N GLY A 305 -19.15 9.28 22.23
CA GLY A 305 -19.86 10.12 23.20
C GLY A 305 -20.39 9.33 24.41
N GLN A 306 -19.79 8.17 24.74
CA GLN A 306 -20.19 7.36 25.90
C GLN A 306 -19.64 7.90 27.22
N GLU A 307 -18.55 8.66 27.22
CA GLU A 307 -18.01 9.32 28.42
C GLU A 307 -18.94 10.43 28.94
N ASP A 308 -19.60 11.19 28.06
CA ASP A 308 -20.58 12.23 28.48
C ASP A 308 -21.85 11.66 29.11
N LYS A 309 -22.22 10.41 28.76
CA LYS A 309 -23.46 9.78 29.27
C LYS A 309 -23.28 9.12 30.63
N SER A 310 -22.10 8.59 30.94
CA SER A 310 -21.82 8.03 32.28
C SER A 310 -21.72 9.13 33.34
N GLU A 311 -21.22 10.31 32.96
CA GLU A 311 -21.13 11.47 33.86
C GLU A 311 -22.49 12.14 34.12
N PHE A 312 -23.40 12.13 33.13
CA PHE A 312 -24.78 12.58 33.30
C PHE A 312 -25.62 11.59 34.14
N SER A 313 -25.40 10.29 33.98
CA SER A 313 -26.12 9.26 34.74
C SER A 313 -25.71 9.21 36.21
N SER A 314 -24.44 9.47 36.54
CA SER A 314 -23.97 9.53 37.94
C SER A 314 -24.50 10.76 38.67
N LYS A 315 -24.61 11.92 37.98
CA LYS A 315 -25.22 13.13 38.54
C LYS A 315 -26.74 13.03 38.68
N SER A 316 -27.42 12.31 37.79
CA SER A 316 -28.88 12.10 37.87
C SER A 316 -29.30 11.04 38.91
N GLN A 317 -28.38 10.19 39.39
CA GLN A 317 -28.62 9.28 40.52
C GLN A 317 -28.17 9.87 41.87
N ALA A 318 -27.44 10.98 41.85
CA ALA A 318 -26.99 11.72 43.02
C ALA A 318 -27.86 12.97 43.33
N MET A 319 -29.00 13.10 42.63
CA MET A 319 -30.01 14.16 42.81
C MET A 319 -31.37 13.51 43.02
#